data_AF-A0A534UY39-F1
#
_entry.id   AF-A0A534UY39-F1
#
_cell.length_a   1.000
_cell.length_b   1.000
_cell.length_c   1.000
_cell.angle_alpha   90.00
_cell.angle_beta   90.00
_cell.angle_gamma   90.00
#
_symmetry.space_group_name_H-M   'P 1'
#
loop_
_entity.id
_entity.type
_entity.pdbx_description
1 polymer ?
#
loop_
_entity_poly.entity_id
_entity_poly.type
_entity_poly.pdbx_seq_one_letter_code
_entity_poly.pdbx_strand_id
1 'polypeptide(L)'
;MHLIEPNTPILQHSICDPLCTDPASTAILQSWTFEPWIIIPLLLAGAIYLRGWWQLHRRIPRRFSVWRLIAFQSGLLALFLALVSPLRALAELLLQFHMVQHLVLMMVVPPLLWLGAPTLPLLHGLPRSVLQYALSHIFASTALQQLGRFLTHPIVCLLAFIASTVAWHVPGLYELALRSEFWHEVQHVCFLSTALLFWWPVVQPWPSPLRWPRWTMILYLLLADLQNTALSALLIFSERILYPTYAAVP
;
A
#
# COMPACT_ATOMS: atom_id res chain seq x y z
N MET A 1 73.67 20.80 17.90
CA MET A 1 73.78 21.84 16.85
C MET A 1 73.45 21.16 15.53
N HIS A 2 72.55 21.76 14.74
CA HIS A 2 71.79 21.20 13.59
C HIS A 2 70.56 20.36 13.98
N LEU A 3 69.33 20.90 13.85
CA LEU A 3 68.39 20.87 12.69
C LEU A 3 67.17 20.01 13.15
N ILE A 4 65.88 20.38 13.08
CA ILE A 4 65.03 20.86 11.98
C ILE A 4 63.73 21.45 12.60
N GLU A 5 63.15 22.43 11.90
CA GLU A 5 61.88 23.14 12.15
C GLU A 5 60.62 22.25 12.28
N PRO A 6 59.55 22.73 12.96
CA PRO A 6 58.28 22.03 13.03
C PRO A 6 57.52 22.18 11.72
N ASN A 7 57.44 21.11 10.94
CA ASN A 7 56.63 21.06 9.73
C ASN A 7 55.16 20.88 10.13
N THR A 8 54.40 21.96 10.12
CA THR A 8 52.93 21.97 10.23
C THR A 8 52.33 21.82 8.82
N PRO A 9 51.72 20.68 8.46
CA PRO A 9 50.69 20.68 7.44
C PRO A 9 49.36 21.01 8.13
N ILE A 10 49.07 22.31 8.15
CA ILE A 10 47.82 22.93 7.72
C ILE A 10 46.60 22.02 7.88
N LEU A 11 45.70 22.42 8.81
CA LEU A 11 44.30 22.04 8.83
C LEU A 11 43.72 22.14 7.42
N GLN A 12 43.70 21.01 6.71
CA GLN A 12 42.89 20.86 5.54
C GLN A 12 41.46 20.69 6.07
N HIS A 13 40.87 21.84 6.42
CA HIS A 13 39.44 22.03 6.33
C HIS A 13 39.07 21.48 4.96
N SER A 14 38.58 20.24 4.95
CA SER A 14 37.90 19.69 3.80
C SER A 14 36.69 20.57 3.65
N ILE A 15 36.86 21.59 2.81
CA ILE A 15 35.81 22.45 2.30
C ILE A 15 34.87 21.44 1.65
N CYS A 16 33.76 21.15 2.34
CA CYS A 16 32.64 20.48 1.72
C CYS A 16 32.26 21.34 0.53
N ASP A 17 32.59 20.90 -0.67
CA ASP A 17 31.93 21.38 -1.87
C ASP A 17 30.41 21.26 -1.61
N PRO A 18 29.62 22.32 -1.80
CA PRO A 18 28.17 22.30 -1.56
C PRO A 18 27.41 21.38 -2.55
N LEU A 19 28.15 20.63 -3.39
CA LEU A 19 27.68 19.67 -4.37
C LEU A 19 28.08 18.23 -4.04
N CYS A 20 28.71 17.96 -2.89
CA CYS A 20 28.82 16.60 -2.37
C CYS A 20 27.42 16.11 -1.95
N THR A 21 26.63 15.64 -2.91
CA THR A 21 25.49 14.77 -2.62
C THR A 21 26.02 13.58 -1.85
N ASP A 22 25.66 13.51 -0.57
CA ASP A 22 26.01 12.44 0.36
C ASP A 22 25.91 11.08 -0.34
N PRO A 23 26.90 10.16 -0.29
CA PRO A 23 26.81 8.84 -0.93
C PRO A 23 25.51 8.09 -0.56
N ALA A 24 24.95 8.37 0.61
CA ALA A 24 23.62 7.90 1.01
C ALA A 24 22.50 8.46 0.11
N SER A 25 22.52 9.76 -0.19
CA SER A 25 21.52 10.41 -1.07
C SER A 25 21.59 9.92 -2.52
N THR A 26 22.80 9.66 -3.03
CA THR A 26 22.98 9.10 -4.38
C THR A 26 22.59 7.63 -4.45
N ALA A 27 22.88 6.84 -3.41
CA ALA A 27 22.39 5.45 -3.30
C ALA A 27 20.85 5.38 -3.19
N ILE A 28 20.22 6.30 -2.45
CA ILE A 28 18.75 6.41 -2.37
C ILE A 28 18.16 6.78 -3.73
N LEU A 29 18.79 7.66 -4.51
CA LEU A 29 18.29 8.04 -5.83
C LEU A 29 18.52 6.95 -6.91
N GLN A 30 19.59 6.16 -6.79
CA GLN A 30 19.91 5.08 -7.73
C GLN A 30 19.14 3.78 -7.48
N SER A 31 18.60 3.58 -6.28
CA SER A 31 17.79 2.39 -5.92
C SER A 31 16.33 2.47 -6.35
N TRP A 32 15.95 3.51 -7.09
CA TRP A 32 14.61 3.61 -7.69
C TRP A 32 14.49 2.61 -8.84
N THR A 33 13.86 1.48 -8.56
CA THR A 33 13.47 0.50 -9.58
C THR A 33 12.20 0.99 -10.26
N PHE A 34 12.34 1.67 -11.39
CA PHE A 34 11.20 2.11 -12.20
C PHE A 34 10.58 0.94 -12.96
N GLU A 35 9.76 0.17 -12.26
CA GLU A 35 9.06 -0.98 -12.83
C GLU A 35 7.85 -0.52 -13.66
N PRO A 36 7.90 -0.56 -15.00
CA PRO A 36 6.87 0.05 -15.83
C PRO A 36 5.50 -0.57 -15.61
N TRP A 37 5.47 -1.85 -15.25
CA TRP A 37 4.26 -2.63 -14.99
C TRP A 37 3.51 -2.17 -13.72
N ILE A 38 4.15 -1.47 -12.78
CA ILE A 38 3.49 -0.83 -11.62
C ILE A 38 3.06 0.60 -11.96
N ILE A 39 3.97 1.34 -12.60
CA ILE A 39 3.82 2.78 -12.82
C ILE A 39 2.71 3.07 -13.83
N ILE A 40 2.66 2.31 -14.93
CA ILE A 40 1.66 2.48 -15.98
C ILE A 40 0.23 2.33 -15.43
N PRO A 41 -0.15 1.25 -14.73
CA PRO A 41 -1.51 1.13 -14.20
C PRO A 41 -1.82 2.17 -13.13
N LEU A 42 -0.86 2.58 -12.29
CA LEU A 42 -1.06 3.65 -11.31
C LEU A 42 -1.36 4.99 -11.97
N LEU A 43 -0.54 5.39 -12.96
CA LEU A 43 -0.73 6.62 -13.72
C LEU A 43 -2.05 6.58 -14.50
N LEU A 44 -2.36 5.44 -15.12
CA LEU A 44 -3.62 5.24 -15.84
C LEU A 44 -4.82 5.37 -14.89
N ALA A 45 -4.78 4.74 -13.71
CA ALA A 45 -5.82 4.84 -12.70
C ALA A 45 -6.00 6.30 -12.22
N GLY A 46 -4.90 7.01 -11.95
CA GLY A 46 -4.91 8.42 -11.58
C GLY A 46 -5.50 9.32 -12.68
N ALA A 47 -5.10 9.11 -13.94
CA ALA A 47 -5.58 9.88 -15.08
C ALA A 47 -7.08 9.65 -15.35
N ILE A 48 -7.52 8.38 -15.31
CA ILE A 48 -8.94 8.00 -15.44
C ILE A 48 -9.75 8.65 -14.32
N TYR A 49 -9.28 8.55 -13.08
CA TYR A 49 -9.96 9.15 -11.94
C TYR A 49 -10.05 10.67 -12.07
N LEU A 50 -8.96 11.35 -12.43
CA LEU A 50 -8.93 12.80 -12.61
C LEU A 50 -9.90 13.25 -13.71
N ARG A 51 -9.93 12.53 -14.83
CA ARG A 51 -10.88 12.77 -15.93
C ARG A 51 -12.33 12.63 -15.48
N GLY A 52 -12.65 11.56 -14.75
CA GLY A 52 -14.00 11.35 -14.22
C GLY A 52 -14.37 12.34 -13.13
N TRP A 53 -13.45 12.64 -12.22
CA TRP A 53 -13.61 13.66 -11.18
C TRP A 53 -13.89 15.01 -11.79
N TRP A 54 -13.16 15.43 -12.83
CA TRP A 54 -13.38 16.72 -13.49
C TRP A 54 -14.78 16.82 -14.11
N GLN A 55 -15.26 15.76 -14.75
CA GLN A 55 -16.62 15.70 -15.29
C GLN A 55 -17.70 15.76 -14.19
N LEU A 56 -17.50 15.04 -13.09
CA LEU A 56 -18.42 14.99 -11.96
C LEU A 56 -18.40 16.27 -11.13
N HIS A 57 -17.23 16.87 -10.92
CA HIS A 57 -17.06 18.13 -10.19
C HIS A 57 -17.78 19.28 -10.89
N ARG A 58 -17.74 19.32 -12.23
CA ARG A 58 -18.49 20.30 -13.04
C ARG A 58 -20.01 20.17 -12.89
N ARG A 59 -20.53 18.96 -12.64
CA ARG A 59 -21.97 18.69 -12.51
C ARG A 59 -22.47 18.80 -11.08
N ILE A 60 -21.69 18.30 -10.11
CA ILE A 60 -22.09 18.16 -8.70
C ILE A 60 -20.90 18.55 -7.79
N PRO A 61 -20.48 19.82 -7.78
CA PRO A 61 -19.26 20.26 -7.10
C PRO A 61 -19.30 20.03 -5.58
N ARG A 62 -20.50 20.14 -4.97
CA ARG A 62 -20.68 19.92 -3.52
C ARG A 62 -20.43 18.48 -3.07
N ARG A 63 -20.60 17.48 -3.94
CA ARG A 63 -20.38 16.06 -3.57
C ARG A 63 -18.98 15.58 -3.93
N PHE A 64 -18.43 16.05 -5.05
CA PHE A 64 -17.09 15.72 -5.54
C PHE A 64 -16.15 16.89 -5.34
N SER A 65 -15.88 17.22 -4.08
CA SER A 65 -14.94 18.27 -3.68
C SER A 65 -13.49 17.96 -4.07
N VAL A 66 -12.64 19.00 -4.04
CA VAL A 66 -11.19 18.88 -4.29
C VAL A 66 -10.50 18.00 -3.23
N TRP A 67 -10.98 17.98 -1.99
CA TRP A 67 -10.38 17.12 -0.95
C TRP A 67 -10.47 15.63 -1.31
N ARG A 68 -11.52 15.19 -2.01
CA ARG A 68 -11.64 13.80 -2.49
C ARG A 68 -10.61 13.48 -3.57
N LEU A 69 -10.31 14.45 -4.43
CA LEU A 69 -9.24 14.32 -5.40
C LEU A 69 -7.90 14.19 -4.69
N ILE A 70 -7.62 15.09 -3.74
CA ILE A 70 -6.38 15.06 -2.97
C ILE A 70 -6.23 13.72 -2.24
N ALA A 71 -7.26 13.23 -1.55
CA ALA A 71 -7.25 11.96 -0.83
C ALA A 71 -6.93 10.76 -1.75
N PHE A 72 -7.56 10.71 -2.94
CA PHE A 72 -7.30 9.64 -3.90
C PHE A 72 -5.87 9.70 -4.47
N GLN A 73 -5.41 10.90 -4.86
CA GLN A 73 -4.07 11.09 -5.40
C GLN A 73 -3.00 10.83 -4.34
N SER A 74 -3.22 11.22 -3.08
CA SER A 74 -2.31 10.89 -1.98
C SER A 74 -2.32 9.39 -1.66
N GLY A 75 -3.45 8.70 -1.82
CA GLY A 75 -3.51 7.24 -1.71
C GLY A 75 -2.72 6.53 -2.81
N LEU A 76 -2.85 6.99 -4.06
CA LEU A 76 -2.05 6.51 -5.19
C LEU A 76 -0.55 6.82 -5.01
N LEU A 77 -0.22 8.00 -4.49
CA LEU A 77 1.16 8.36 -4.19
C LEU A 77 1.73 7.50 -3.05
N ALA A 78 0.97 7.24 -2.00
CA ALA A 78 1.37 6.34 -0.92
C ALA A 78 1.57 4.91 -1.44
N LEU A 79 0.71 4.44 -2.35
CA LEU A 79 0.85 3.15 -3.02
C LEU A 79 2.11 3.11 -3.89
N PHE A 80 2.36 4.16 -4.68
CA PHE A 80 3.57 4.30 -5.48
C PHE A 80 4.82 4.24 -4.61
N LEU A 81 4.86 5.02 -3.53
CA LEU A 81 5.97 5.03 -2.58
C LEU A 81 6.12 3.66 -1.88
N ALA A 82 5.02 2.98 -1.55
CA ALA A 82 5.11 1.65 -0.93
C ALA A 82 5.65 0.59 -1.90
N LEU A 83 5.40 0.69 -3.21
CA LEU A 83 5.86 -0.31 -4.18
C LEU A 83 7.20 0.00 -4.85
N VAL A 84 7.49 1.27 -5.12
CA VAL A 84 8.62 1.73 -5.96
C VAL A 84 9.74 2.37 -5.13
N SER A 85 9.54 2.57 -3.83
CA SER A 85 10.55 3.22 -3.00
C SER A 85 11.85 2.39 -2.90
N PRO A 86 13.01 3.06 -2.81
CA PRO A 86 14.29 2.52 -2.30
C PRO A 86 14.17 1.65 -1.05
N LEU A 87 13.07 1.82 -0.31
CA LEU A 87 12.67 0.93 0.77
C LEU A 87 12.61 -0.53 0.34
N ARG A 88 12.37 -0.92 -0.92
CA ARG A 88 12.36 -2.33 -1.32
C ARG A 88 13.74 -2.98 -1.06
N ALA A 89 14.81 -2.32 -1.48
CA ALA A 89 16.17 -2.79 -1.22
C ALA A 89 16.54 -2.78 0.27
N LEU A 90 16.01 -1.82 1.05
CA LEU A 90 16.24 -1.74 2.50
C LEU A 90 15.34 -2.67 3.33
N ALA A 91 14.14 -2.99 2.81
CA ALA A 91 13.16 -3.91 3.40
C ALA A 91 13.60 -5.37 3.26
N GLU A 92 14.34 -5.69 2.20
CA GLU A 92 15.02 -7.00 2.06
C GLU A 92 16.10 -7.19 3.14
N LEU A 93 16.78 -6.11 3.54
CA LEU A 93 17.85 -6.15 4.54
C LEU A 93 17.34 -6.08 5.99
N LEU A 94 16.22 -5.40 6.23
CA LEU A 94 15.68 -5.14 7.58
C LEU A 94 14.19 -5.47 7.65
N LEU A 95 13.84 -6.51 8.42
CA LEU A 95 12.46 -6.94 8.72
C LEU A 95 11.54 -5.78 9.15
N GLN A 96 12.10 -4.76 9.82
CA GLN A 96 11.36 -3.59 10.27
C GLN A 96 10.78 -2.77 9.11
N PHE A 97 11.57 -2.51 8.07
CA PHE A 97 11.10 -1.74 6.91
C PHE A 97 10.09 -2.53 6.07
N HIS A 98 10.27 -3.85 5.97
CA HIS A 98 9.31 -4.75 5.33
C HIS A 98 7.94 -4.74 6.04
N MET A 99 7.92 -4.76 7.38
CA MET A 99 6.66 -4.64 8.13
C MET A 99 6.00 -3.27 7.98
N VAL A 100 6.79 -2.19 7.99
CA VAL A 100 6.25 -0.83 7.75
C VAL A 100 5.61 -0.74 6.36
N GLN A 101 6.21 -1.34 5.33
CA GLN A 101 5.64 -1.36 3.98
C GLN A 101 4.27 -2.05 3.96
N HIS A 102 4.14 -3.23 4.58
CA HIS A 102 2.85 -3.92 4.70
C HIS A 102 1.81 -3.10 5.48
N LEU A 103 2.21 -2.44 6.57
CA LEU A 103 1.31 -1.57 7.34
C LEU A 103 0.82 -0.38 6.51
N VAL A 104 1.70 0.26 5.74
CA VAL A 104 1.30 1.36 4.84
C VAL A 104 0.30 0.87 3.78
N LEU A 105 0.56 -0.30 3.18
CA LEU A 105 -0.33 -0.90 2.18
C LEU A 105 -1.71 -1.29 2.75
N MET A 106 -1.79 -1.68 4.02
CA MET A 106 -3.05 -2.12 4.64
C MET A 106 -3.83 -1.01 5.35
N MET A 107 -3.12 -0.06 5.97
CA MET A 107 -3.75 0.95 6.86
C MET A 107 -3.77 2.35 6.27
N VAL A 108 -2.85 2.69 5.37
CA VAL A 108 -2.77 4.05 4.80
C VAL A 108 -3.42 4.08 3.42
N VAL A 109 -2.95 3.24 2.50
CA VAL A 109 -3.43 3.26 1.11
C VAL A 109 -4.95 3.05 0.99
N PRO A 110 -5.56 2.00 1.58
CA PRO A 110 -6.96 1.68 1.32
C PRO A 110 -7.96 2.74 1.82
N PRO A 111 -7.86 3.31 3.04
CA PRO A 111 -8.79 4.35 3.47
C PRO A 111 -8.65 5.63 2.65
N LEU A 112 -7.42 6.01 2.27
CA LEU A 112 -7.18 7.16 1.38
C LEU A 112 -7.84 6.98 0.02
N LEU A 113 -7.67 5.80 -0.59
CA LEU A 113 -8.34 5.46 -1.85
C LEU A 113 -9.86 5.49 -1.70
N TRP A 114 -10.42 4.92 -0.63
CA TRP A 114 -11.86 4.89 -0.42
C TRP A 114 -12.48 6.25 -0.10
N LEU A 115 -11.77 7.12 0.63
CA LEU A 115 -12.20 8.50 0.91
C LEU A 115 -12.35 9.33 -0.36
N GLY A 116 -11.57 9.02 -1.40
CA GLY A 116 -11.74 9.56 -2.75
C GLY A 116 -13.09 9.23 -3.39
N ALA A 117 -13.84 8.25 -2.88
CA ALA A 117 -15.02 7.68 -3.50
C ALA A 117 -14.79 7.32 -4.98
N PRO A 118 -13.83 6.41 -5.26
CA PRO A 118 -13.28 6.19 -6.60
C PRO A 118 -14.25 5.50 -7.55
N THR A 119 -15.30 4.87 -7.02
CA THR A 119 -16.32 4.16 -7.78
C THR A 119 -16.87 4.99 -8.94
N LEU A 120 -17.40 6.19 -8.66
CA LEU A 120 -18.07 7.00 -9.68
C LEU A 120 -17.12 7.76 -10.61
N PRO A 121 -16.03 8.39 -10.12
CA PRO A 121 -15.01 8.99 -10.97
C PRO A 121 -14.37 7.96 -11.90
N LEU A 122 -14.01 6.76 -11.43
CA LEU A 122 -13.43 5.75 -12.32
C LEU A 122 -14.44 5.31 -13.40
N LEU A 123 -15.71 5.09 -13.03
CA LEU A 123 -16.76 4.73 -14.01
C LEU A 123 -16.99 5.84 -15.05
N HIS A 124 -16.96 7.13 -14.66
CA HIS A 124 -17.10 8.25 -15.61
C HIS A 124 -15.82 8.56 -16.40
N GLY A 125 -14.66 8.13 -15.88
CA GLY A 125 -13.38 8.26 -16.55
C GLY A 125 -13.21 7.29 -17.71
N LEU A 126 -13.81 6.09 -17.62
CA LEU A 126 -13.75 5.06 -18.66
C LEU A 126 -14.50 5.44 -19.95
N PRO A 127 -14.02 4.99 -21.13
CA PRO A 127 -14.76 5.13 -22.38
C PRO A 127 -16.08 4.34 -22.32
N ARG A 128 -17.14 4.93 -22.91
CA ARG A 128 -18.52 4.39 -22.83
C ARG A 128 -18.63 2.95 -23.34
N SER A 129 -17.84 2.55 -24.32
CA SER A 129 -17.80 1.20 -24.89
C SER A 129 -17.35 0.15 -23.85
N VAL A 130 -16.25 0.42 -23.13
CA VAL A 130 -15.75 -0.47 -22.08
C VAL A 130 -16.71 -0.51 -20.90
N LEU A 131 -17.26 0.63 -20.51
CA LEU A 131 -18.23 0.73 -19.43
C LEU A 131 -19.50 -0.09 -19.74
N GLN A 132 -20.08 0.06 -20.94
CA GLN A 132 -21.27 -0.69 -21.36
C GLN A 132 -20.98 -2.18 -21.43
N TYR A 133 -19.84 -2.58 -21.98
CA TYR A 133 -19.45 -3.99 -22.05
C TYR A 133 -19.29 -4.61 -20.65
N ALA A 134 -18.50 -3.97 -19.78
CA ALA A 134 -18.26 -4.45 -18.42
C ALA A 134 -19.54 -4.46 -17.57
N LEU A 135 -20.32 -3.39 -17.58
CA LEU A 135 -21.59 -3.33 -16.87
C LEU A 135 -22.58 -4.38 -17.42
N SER A 136 -22.68 -4.55 -18.73
CA SER A 136 -23.61 -5.54 -19.31
C SER A 136 -23.30 -6.95 -18.81
N HIS A 137 -22.03 -7.34 -18.72
CA HIS A 137 -21.64 -8.68 -18.27
C HIS A 137 -21.81 -8.88 -16.76
N ILE A 138 -21.44 -7.86 -15.97
CA ILE A 138 -21.53 -7.90 -14.50
C ILE A 138 -23.00 -7.83 -14.06
N PHE A 139 -23.82 -7.01 -14.71
CA PHE A 139 -25.24 -6.89 -14.37
C PHE A 139 -26.08 -8.02 -14.96
N ALA A 140 -25.70 -8.62 -16.09
CA ALA A 140 -26.42 -9.78 -16.63
C ALA A 140 -26.25 -11.05 -15.80
N SER A 141 -25.14 -11.19 -15.06
CA SER A 141 -24.86 -12.38 -14.27
C SER A 141 -25.25 -12.21 -12.80
N THR A 142 -26.32 -12.88 -12.39
CA THR A 142 -26.78 -12.90 -10.99
C THR A 142 -25.71 -13.45 -10.05
N ALA A 143 -24.87 -14.38 -10.53
CA ALA A 143 -23.76 -14.95 -9.78
C ALA A 143 -22.69 -13.91 -9.41
N LEU A 144 -22.27 -13.04 -10.35
CA LEU A 144 -21.30 -11.96 -10.04
C LEU A 144 -21.88 -10.95 -9.07
N GLN A 145 -23.18 -10.64 -9.17
CA GLN A 145 -23.84 -9.77 -8.20
C GLN A 145 -23.91 -10.38 -6.80
N GLN A 146 -24.22 -11.68 -6.70
CA GLN A 146 -24.25 -12.40 -5.43
C GLN A 146 -22.85 -12.50 -4.82
N LEU A 147 -21.84 -12.83 -5.63
CA LEU A 147 -20.44 -12.88 -5.21
C LEU A 147 -19.98 -11.50 -4.72
N GLY A 148 -20.27 -10.43 -5.46
CA GLY A 148 -19.97 -9.06 -5.03
C GLY A 148 -20.68 -8.69 -3.72
N ARG A 149 -21.93 -9.09 -3.52
CA ARG A 149 -22.67 -8.85 -2.26
C ARG A 149 -22.11 -9.64 -1.08
N PHE A 150 -21.60 -10.85 -1.34
CA PHE A 150 -20.94 -11.71 -0.35
C PHE A 150 -19.56 -11.16 0.03
N LEU A 151 -18.73 -10.82 -0.96
CA LEU A 151 -17.39 -10.26 -0.74
C LEU A 151 -17.42 -8.87 -0.11
N THR A 152 -18.50 -8.11 -0.28
CA THR A 152 -18.71 -6.80 0.39
C THR A 152 -19.41 -6.92 1.74
N HIS A 153 -19.68 -8.14 2.22
CA HIS A 153 -20.26 -8.35 3.54
C HIS A 153 -19.21 -8.08 4.63
N PRO A 154 -19.49 -7.26 5.66
CA PRO A 154 -18.49 -6.87 6.67
C PRO A 154 -17.74 -8.06 7.28
N ILE A 155 -18.46 -9.11 7.69
CA ILE A 155 -17.85 -10.31 8.27
C ILE A 155 -16.91 -11.01 7.27
N VAL A 156 -17.29 -11.10 5.99
CA VAL A 156 -16.46 -11.72 4.96
C VAL A 156 -15.20 -10.89 4.72
N CYS A 157 -15.32 -9.56 4.68
CA CYS A 157 -14.18 -8.64 4.59
C CYS A 157 -13.21 -8.84 5.77
N LEU A 158 -13.73 -8.92 6.99
CA LEU A 158 -12.92 -9.14 8.19
C LEU A 158 -12.21 -10.49 8.13
N LEU A 159 -12.95 -11.57 7.84
CA LEU A 159 -12.37 -12.91 7.78
C LEU A 159 -11.34 -13.02 6.65
N ALA A 160 -11.58 -12.40 5.49
CA ALA A 160 -10.61 -12.37 4.39
C ALA A 160 -9.32 -11.63 4.79
N PHE A 161 -9.44 -10.50 5.49
CA PHE A 161 -8.30 -9.76 6.02
C PHE A 161 -7.52 -10.59 7.03
N ILE A 162 -8.18 -11.15 8.03
CA ILE A 162 -7.56 -12.00 9.06
C ILE A 162 -6.89 -13.22 8.41
N ALA A 163 -7.58 -13.93 7.51
CA ALA A 163 -7.05 -15.11 6.84
C ALA A 163 -5.82 -14.79 6.00
N SER A 164 -5.84 -13.68 5.24
CA SER A 164 -4.68 -13.24 4.47
C SER A 164 -3.50 -12.91 5.39
N THR A 165 -3.72 -12.12 6.45
CA THR A 165 -2.66 -11.77 7.40
C THR A 165 -2.09 -13.02 8.06
N VAL A 166 -2.91 -13.94 8.55
CA VAL A 166 -2.42 -15.17 9.19
C VAL A 166 -1.68 -16.06 8.19
N ALA A 167 -2.23 -16.28 6.99
CA ALA A 167 -1.65 -17.19 5.99
C ALA A 167 -0.24 -16.76 5.57
N TRP A 168 0.00 -15.47 5.37
CA TRP A 168 1.31 -14.95 4.97
C TRP A 168 2.33 -14.86 6.11
N HIS A 169 1.88 -14.95 7.37
CA HIS A 169 2.76 -15.03 8.54
C HIS A 169 3.05 -16.48 8.97
N VAL A 170 2.54 -17.49 8.24
CA VAL A 170 2.98 -18.88 8.41
C VAL A 170 4.42 -19.01 7.88
N PRO A 171 5.36 -19.62 8.64
CA PRO A 171 6.79 -19.65 8.30
C PRO A 171 7.07 -20.16 6.88
N GLY A 172 6.34 -21.17 6.42
CA GLY A 172 6.52 -21.74 5.08
C GLY A 172 6.19 -20.77 3.95
N LEU A 173 5.07 -20.04 4.02
CA LEU A 173 4.72 -19.03 3.01
C LEU A 173 5.61 -17.80 3.12
N TYR A 174 5.99 -17.42 4.34
CA TYR A 174 6.86 -16.28 4.57
C TYR A 174 8.25 -16.52 3.97
N GLU A 175 8.84 -17.71 4.16
CA GLU A 175 10.10 -18.07 3.51
C GLU A 175 9.99 -18.12 1.98
N LEU A 176 8.86 -18.56 1.43
CA LEU A 176 8.61 -18.52 -0.01
C LEU A 176 8.59 -17.09 -0.55
N ALA A 177 7.93 -16.17 0.16
CA ALA A 177 7.91 -14.76 -0.19
C ALA A 177 9.30 -14.11 -0.09
N LEU A 178 10.11 -14.48 0.91
CA LEU A 178 11.49 -13.99 1.03
C LEU A 178 12.43 -14.52 -0.06
N ARG A 179 12.21 -15.74 -0.55
CA ARG A 179 13.08 -16.38 -1.55
C ARG A 179 12.71 -16.04 -2.99
N SER A 180 11.53 -15.48 -3.23
CA SER A 180 11.01 -15.25 -4.58
C SER A 180 10.24 -13.94 -4.68
N GLU A 181 10.72 -13.05 -5.54
CA GLU A 181 10.09 -11.76 -5.85
C GLU A 181 8.64 -11.91 -6.30
N PHE A 182 8.34 -12.95 -7.10
CA PHE A 182 6.98 -13.25 -7.53
C PHE A 182 6.02 -13.51 -6.35
N TRP A 183 6.43 -14.32 -5.37
CA TRP A 183 5.58 -14.61 -4.21
C TRP A 183 5.45 -13.40 -3.28
N HIS A 184 6.47 -12.57 -3.21
CA HIS A 184 6.43 -11.30 -2.50
C HIS A 184 5.43 -10.31 -3.13
N GLU A 185 5.37 -10.21 -4.46
CA GLU A 185 4.36 -9.42 -5.16
C GLU A 185 2.94 -9.96 -4.91
N VAL A 186 2.77 -11.29 -4.95
CA VAL A 186 1.49 -11.92 -4.66
C VAL A 186 1.04 -11.60 -3.23
N GLN A 187 1.96 -11.59 -2.26
CA GLN A 187 1.68 -11.17 -0.88
C GLN A 187 1.18 -9.72 -0.82
N HIS A 188 1.86 -8.79 -1.51
CA HIS A 188 1.42 -7.39 -1.57
C HIS A 188 0.02 -7.25 -2.20
N VAL A 189 -0.25 -7.97 -3.28
CA VAL A 189 -1.56 -7.96 -3.94
C VAL A 189 -2.64 -8.52 -3.00
N CYS A 190 -2.36 -9.61 -2.28
CA CYS A 190 -3.28 -10.17 -1.29
C CYS A 190 -3.59 -9.16 -0.17
N PHE A 191 -2.56 -8.54 0.43
CA PHE A 191 -2.75 -7.54 1.48
C PHE A 191 -3.51 -6.31 0.99
N LEU A 192 -3.15 -5.76 -0.17
CA LEU A 192 -3.85 -4.61 -0.73
C LEU A 192 -5.33 -4.96 -1.03
N SER A 193 -5.58 -6.11 -1.65
CA SER A 193 -6.93 -6.54 -2.03
C SER A 193 -7.82 -6.76 -0.80
N THR A 194 -7.31 -7.49 0.19
CA THR A 194 -8.07 -7.77 1.42
C THR A 194 -8.22 -6.53 2.29
N ALA A 195 -7.24 -5.62 2.33
CA ALA A 195 -7.38 -4.36 3.03
C ALA A 195 -8.38 -3.41 2.33
N LEU A 196 -8.41 -3.37 1.00
CA LEU A 196 -9.45 -2.66 0.26
C LEU A 196 -10.85 -3.20 0.60
N LEU A 197 -11.01 -4.52 0.70
CA LEU A 197 -12.27 -5.13 1.15
C LEU A 197 -12.58 -4.79 2.61
N PHE A 198 -11.59 -4.81 3.50
CA PHE A 198 -11.73 -4.49 4.92
C PHE A 198 -12.21 -3.05 5.16
N TRP A 199 -11.67 -2.10 4.41
CA TRP A 199 -12.00 -0.68 4.56
C TRP A 199 -13.29 -0.26 3.85
N TRP A 200 -13.79 -1.06 2.91
CA TRP A 200 -15.08 -0.80 2.22
C TRP A 200 -16.26 -0.60 3.19
N PRO A 201 -16.58 -1.52 4.13
CA PRO A 201 -17.70 -1.36 5.06
C PRO A 201 -17.48 -0.26 6.10
N VAL A 202 -16.23 0.15 6.33
CA VAL A 202 -15.86 1.22 7.26
C VAL A 202 -16.07 2.60 6.64
N VAL A 203 -15.55 2.82 5.43
CA VAL A 203 -15.63 4.13 4.74
C VAL A 203 -16.99 4.33 4.06
N GLN A 204 -17.57 3.25 3.52
CA GLN A 204 -18.87 3.26 2.82
C GLN A 204 -18.94 4.31 1.71
N PRO A 205 -18.12 4.17 0.65
CA PRO A 205 -18.13 5.09 -0.48
C PRO A 205 -19.54 5.15 -1.10
N TRP A 206 -20.03 6.35 -1.38
CA TRP A 206 -21.30 6.55 -2.08
C TRP A 206 -21.23 5.92 -3.48
N PRO A 207 -22.24 5.16 -3.97
CA PRO A 207 -23.58 4.91 -3.42
C PRO A 207 -23.75 3.56 -2.68
N SER A 208 -22.89 3.23 -1.71
CA SER A 208 -23.08 2.02 -0.89
C SER A 208 -24.20 2.21 0.15
N PRO A 209 -25.13 1.24 0.31
CA PRO A 209 -26.11 1.27 1.39
C PRO A 209 -25.45 0.97 2.74
N LEU A 210 -25.90 1.66 3.80
CA LEU A 210 -25.51 1.37 5.18
C LEU A 210 -26.11 0.00 5.58
N ARG A 211 -25.27 -1.03 5.69
CA ARG A 211 -25.74 -2.38 6.06
C ARG A 211 -25.85 -2.58 7.57
N TRP A 212 -24.94 -2.01 8.35
CA TRP A 212 -24.83 -2.19 9.80
C TRP A 212 -24.86 -0.85 10.55
N PRO A 213 -25.29 -0.82 11.82
CA PRO A 213 -25.20 0.38 12.63
C PRO A 213 -23.74 0.80 12.84
N ARG A 214 -23.48 2.12 12.92
CA ARG A 214 -22.12 2.66 12.99
C ARG A 214 -21.32 2.16 14.19
N TRP A 215 -21.98 1.90 15.32
CA TRP A 215 -21.36 1.37 16.53
C TRP A 215 -20.71 0.00 16.33
N THR A 216 -21.26 -0.85 15.46
CA THR A 216 -20.67 -2.16 15.16
C THR A 216 -19.32 -2.05 14.44
N MET A 217 -19.04 -0.92 13.78
CA MET A 217 -17.74 -0.66 13.17
C MET A 217 -16.63 -0.47 14.21
N ILE A 218 -16.96 0.01 15.42
CA ILE A 218 -15.98 0.11 16.52
C ILE A 218 -15.55 -1.30 16.94
N LEU A 219 -16.50 -2.21 17.16
CA LEU A 219 -16.20 -3.61 17.48
C LEU A 219 -15.44 -4.31 16.35
N TYR A 220 -15.79 -4.01 15.10
CA TYR A 220 -15.11 -4.53 13.92
C TYR A 220 -13.63 -4.12 13.88
N LEU A 221 -13.33 -2.84 14.09
CA LEU A 221 -11.96 -2.33 14.12
C LEU A 221 -11.20 -2.86 15.34
N LEU A 222 -11.83 -2.93 16.51
CA LEU A 222 -11.24 -3.51 17.71
C LEU A 222 -10.89 -4.98 17.53
N LEU A 223 -11.73 -5.76 16.85
CA LEU A 223 -11.47 -7.18 16.60
C LEU A 223 -10.28 -7.36 15.64
N ALA A 224 -10.17 -6.51 14.62
CA ALA A 224 -9.03 -6.49 13.72
C ALA A 224 -7.73 -6.08 14.44
N ASP A 225 -7.81 -5.08 15.33
CA ASP A 225 -6.68 -4.61 16.13
C ASP A 225 -6.21 -5.66 17.15
N LEU A 226 -7.15 -6.33 17.81
CA LEU A 226 -6.86 -7.44 18.74
C LEU A 226 -6.14 -8.57 18.01
N GLN A 227 -6.59 -8.93 16.80
CA GLN A 227 -5.93 -9.93 15.97
C GLN A 227 -4.49 -9.51 15.61
N ASN A 228 -4.30 -8.26 15.18
CA ASN A 228 -2.97 -7.76 14.81
C ASN A 228 -2.02 -7.73 16.02
N THR A 229 -2.55 -7.33 17.18
CA THR A 229 -1.82 -7.34 18.46
C THR A 229 -1.45 -8.76 18.87
N ALA A 230 -2.37 -9.73 18.75
CA ALA A 230 -2.10 -11.13 19.03
C ALA A 230 -1.03 -11.71 18.11
N LEU A 231 -1.06 -11.37 16.81
CA LEU A 231 -0.06 -11.79 15.84
C LEU A 231 1.31 -11.16 16.15
N SER A 232 1.34 -9.87 16.48
CA SER A 232 2.56 -9.17 16.89
C SER A 232 3.15 -9.75 18.18
N ALA A 233 2.30 -10.05 19.17
CA ALA A 233 2.72 -10.70 20.41
C ALA A 233 3.31 -12.09 20.13
N LEU A 234 2.66 -12.89 19.27
CA LEU A 234 3.17 -14.20 18.87
C LEU A 234 4.55 -14.09 18.22
N LEU A 235 4.76 -13.11 17.33
CA LEU A 235 6.06 -12.88 16.70
C LEU A 235 7.13 -12.44 17.70
N ILE A 236 6.79 -11.55 18.65
CA ILE A 236 7.72 -11.04 19.67
C ILE A 236 8.10 -12.13 20.69
N PHE A 237 7.13 -12.95 21.11
CA PHE A 237 7.34 -14.01 22.10
C PHE A 237 7.77 -15.35 21.46
N SER A 238 7.93 -15.41 20.14
CA SER A 238 8.48 -16.60 19.49
C SER A 238 10.00 -16.63 19.66
N GLU A 239 10.48 -17.40 20.63
CA GLU A 239 11.92 -17.60 20.92
C GLU A 239 12.65 -18.47 19.88
N ARG A 240 12.01 -18.83 18.76
CA ARG A 240 12.65 -19.58 17.68
C ARG A 240 13.18 -18.60 16.64
N ILE A 241 14.41 -18.83 16.16
CA ILE A 241 14.92 -18.21 14.94
C ILE A 241 14.03 -18.71 13.80
N LEU A 242 12.95 -17.97 13.55
CA LEU A 242 11.91 -18.35 12.59
C LEU A 242 12.38 -18.22 11.14
N TYR A 243 13.52 -17.56 10.92
CA TYR A 243 14.03 -17.24 9.58
C TYR A 243 15.52 -17.59 9.46
N PRO A 244 15.85 -18.79 8.95
CA PRO A 244 17.24 -19.21 8.69
C PRO A 244 18.00 -18.25 7.76
N THR A 245 17.27 -17.52 6.90
CA THR A 245 17.85 -16.54 5.96
C THR A 245 18.57 -15.38 6.65
N TYR A 246 18.12 -14.96 7.83
CA TYR A 246 18.78 -13.90 8.60
C TYR A 246 19.97 -14.39 9.43
N ALA A 247 20.17 -15.71 9.55
CA ALA A 247 21.35 -16.27 10.20
C ALA A 247 22.59 -16.27 9.27
N ALA A 248 22.42 -15.94 8.00
CA ALA A 248 23.48 -15.94 6.98
C ALA A 248 23.99 -14.55 6.58
N VAL A 249 23.48 -13.47 7.20
CA VAL A 249 23.99 -12.11 6.96
C VAL A 249 25.15 -11.87 7.93
N PRO A 250 26.37 -11.56 7.44
CA PRO A 250 27.55 -11.31 8.28
C PRO A 250 27.44 -10.00 9.08
#